data_AF-A0A8K0KRL8-F1
#
_entry.id   AF-A0A8K0KRL8-F1
#
_cell.length_a   1.000
_cell.length_b   1.000
_cell.length_c   1.000
_cell.angle_alpha   90.00
_cell.angle_beta   90.00
_cell.angle_gamma   90.00
#
_symmetry.space_group_name_H-M   'P 1'
#
loop_
_entity.id
_entity.type
_entity.pdbx_description
1 polymer ?
#
loop_
_entity_poly.entity_id
_entity_poly.type
_entity_poly.pdbx_seq_one_letter_code
_entity_poly.pdbx_strand_id
1 'polypeptide(L)'
;MKLAPIRGYYPRGGGQVIVHVNPLERGKCLKAVQMLSRGPILRVWGTAFVAGALPIKLAHVMAGRAREVIHRKLHGAGTSIGLDVSALKEPPGKAVATGSGINLFAETGEKCLLGANAVGSPKITPENVAEKAATDLIDHIDRGTCVDTHAQDQTVVLMALASGTSKILSGDLTLHTRSAIYITELLTKVKFKEYDGILECTGIGHASKA
;
A
#
# COMPACT_ATOMS: atom_id res chain seq x y z
N MET A 1 5.41 -31.33 -6.47
CA MET A 1 5.18 -30.83 -5.10
C MET A 1 4.66 -29.40 -5.22
N LYS A 2 3.39 -29.12 -4.90
CA LYS A 2 2.89 -27.73 -4.91
C LYS A 2 3.52 -27.01 -3.72
N LEU A 3 4.42 -26.07 -3.98
CA LEU A 3 5.03 -25.23 -2.95
C LEU A 3 3.92 -24.45 -2.24
N ALA A 4 3.85 -24.54 -0.91
CA ALA A 4 2.94 -23.71 -0.13
C ALA A 4 3.61 -22.35 0.10
N PRO A 5 2.89 -21.22 0.01
CA PRO A 5 3.47 -19.91 0.25
C PRO A 5 4.04 -19.84 1.69
N ILE A 6 5.21 -19.22 1.80
CA ILE A 6 5.94 -19.00 3.05
C ILE A 6 6.52 -17.59 3.05
N ARG A 7 6.62 -16.97 4.22
CA ARG A 7 7.30 -15.67 4.35
C ARG A 7 8.82 -15.85 4.37
N GLY A 8 9.56 -14.84 3.91
CA GLY A 8 11.01 -14.82 4.02
C GLY A 8 11.47 -13.45 4.49
N TYR A 9 12.27 -13.43 5.56
CA TYR A 9 12.72 -12.20 6.19
C TYR A 9 14.21 -11.95 5.94
N TYR A 10 14.57 -10.68 5.75
CA TYR A 10 15.96 -10.24 5.66
C TYR A 10 16.77 -10.69 6.89
N PRO A 11 18.06 -11.08 6.75
CA PRO A 11 18.86 -11.07 5.53
C PRO A 11 18.69 -12.32 4.65
N ARG A 12 18.09 -13.39 5.17
CA ARG A 12 18.05 -14.68 4.47
C ARG A 12 17.05 -14.71 3.31
N GLY A 13 15.96 -13.97 3.40
CA GLY A 13 14.89 -14.01 2.41
C GLY A 13 14.31 -15.42 2.27
N GLY A 14 14.11 -15.89 1.03
CA GLY A 14 13.61 -17.24 0.75
C GLY A 14 12.08 -17.38 0.84
N GLY A 15 11.36 -16.26 0.85
CA GLY A 15 9.90 -16.25 0.82
C GLY A 15 9.37 -16.72 -0.53
N GLN A 16 8.14 -17.23 -0.52
CA GLN A 16 7.45 -17.71 -1.71
C GLN A 16 6.05 -17.13 -1.72
N VAL A 17 5.72 -16.46 -2.81
CA VAL A 17 4.38 -15.91 -3.07
C VAL A 17 3.87 -16.55 -4.34
N ILE A 18 2.61 -16.98 -4.32
CA ILE A 18 1.91 -17.44 -5.51
C ILE A 18 0.89 -16.35 -5.85
N VAL A 19 1.01 -15.77 -7.04
CA VAL A 19 0.09 -14.75 -7.54
C VAL A 19 -0.67 -15.34 -8.72
N HIS A 20 -1.99 -15.32 -8.63
CA HIS A 20 -2.87 -15.65 -9.74
C HIS A 20 -3.51 -14.35 -10.23
N VAL A 21 -3.30 -14.02 -11.51
CA VAL A 21 -3.88 -12.83 -12.14
C VAL A 21 -4.76 -13.29 -13.29
N ASN A 22 -6.00 -12.83 -13.31
CA ASN A 22 -6.89 -13.02 -14.45
C ASN A 22 -6.56 -11.94 -15.49
N PRO A 23 -6.09 -12.30 -16.70
CA PRO A 23 -5.79 -11.31 -17.72
C PRO A 23 -7.09 -10.69 -18.26
N LEU A 24 -6.96 -9.53 -18.87
CA LEU A 24 -8.02 -8.97 -19.70
C LEU A 24 -8.27 -9.89 -20.90
N GLU A 25 -9.54 -10.04 -21.29
CA GLU A 25 -9.92 -10.71 -22.53
C GLU A 25 -9.18 -10.14 -23.73
N ARG A 26 -8.90 -10.98 -24.73
CA ARG A 26 -8.24 -10.59 -25.97
C ARG A 26 -8.92 -9.37 -26.61
N GLY A 27 -8.12 -8.38 -26.98
CA GLY A 27 -8.60 -7.15 -27.60
C GLY A 27 -9.21 -6.13 -26.64
N LYS A 28 -9.37 -6.43 -25.35
CA LYS A 28 -9.78 -5.43 -24.34
C LYS A 28 -8.58 -4.65 -23.83
N CYS A 29 -8.81 -3.42 -23.41
CA CYS A 29 -7.81 -2.55 -22.81
C CYS A 29 -8.14 -2.27 -21.34
N LEU A 30 -7.12 -1.91 -20.56
CA LEU A 30 -7.34 -1.28 -19.26
C LEU A 30 -8.18 -0.01 -19.45
N LYS A 31 -9.11 0.26 -18.54
CA LYS A 31 -9.90 1.49 -18.57
C LYS A 31 -9.17 2.59 -17.82
N ALA A 32 -9.19 3.81 -18.36
CA ALA A 32 -8.70 4.96 -17.63
C ALA A 32 -9.51 5.21 -16.35
N VAL A 33 -8.86 5.78 -15.34
CA VAL A 33 -9.46 6.04 -14.02
C VAL A 33 -9.59 7.54 -13.74
N GLN A 34 -10.62 7.91 -12.99
CA GLN A 34 -10.83 9.26 -12.47
C GLN A 34 -10.90 9.18 -10.95
N MET A 35 -9.75 9.37 -10.29
CA MET A 35 -9.58 9.29 -8.85
C MET A 35 -9.23 10.68 -8.32
N LEU A 36 -10.21 11.58 -8.29
CA LEU A 36 -10.03 13.00 -7.97
C LEU A 36 -10.51 13.38 -6.56
N SER A 37 -11.19 12.46 -5.86
CA SER A 37 -11.61 12.60 -4.48
C SER A 37 -11.60 11.21 -3.84
N ARG A 38 -11.09 11.12 -2.61
CA ARG A 38 -11.10 9.86 -1.84
C ARG A 38 -12.38 9.65 -1.02
N GLY A 39 -13.15 10.71 -0.76
CA GLY A 39 -14.27 10.65 0.20
C GLY A 39 -13.82 10.44 1.66
N PRO A 40 -14.76 10.23 2.60
CA PRO A 40 -14.44 10.05 4.02
C PRO A 40 -13.67 8.75 4.29
N ILE A 41 -12.98 8.66 5.43
CA ILE A 41 -12.40 7.38 5.89
C ILE A 41 -13.52 6.53 6.50
N LEU A 42 -13.70 5.31 5.98
CA LEU A 42 -14.74 4.38 6.43
C LEU A 42 -14.22 3.44 7.52
N ARG A 43 -13.01 2.91 7.33
CA ARG A 43 -12.35 2.02 8.29
C ARG A 43 -10.84 2.08 8.19
N VAL A 44 -10.18 1.77 9.30
CA VAL A 44 -8.76 1.50 9.38
C VAL A 44 -8.56 0.08 9.89
N TRP A 45 -7.74 -0.71 9.20
CA TRP A 45 -7.46 -2.07 9.60
C TRP A 45 -6.03 -2.49 9.33
N GLY A 46 -5.59 -3.59 9.92
CA GLY A 46 -4.24 -4.09 9.68
C GLY A 46 -3.85 -5.33 10.47
N THR A 47 -2.60 -5.73 10.28
CA THR A 47 -2.00 -6.87 10.97
C THR A 47 -0.58 -6.53 11.39
N ALA A 48 -0.36 -6.57 12.70
CA ALA A 48 0.97 -6.67 13.28
C ALA A 48 1.39 -8.14 13.29
N PHE A 49 2.60 -8.45 12.84
CA PHE A 49 3.06 -9.82 12.70
C PHE A 49 4.44 -10.03 13.32
N VAL A 50 4.68 -11.26 13.75
CA VAL A 50 6.00 -11.78 14.11
C VAL A 50 6.21 -13.16 13.50
N ALA A 51 7.47 -13.52 13.26
CA ALA A 51 7.87 -14.81 12.73
C ALA A 51 9.15 -15.31 13.37
N GLY A 52 9.41 -16.62 13.27
CA GLY A 52 10.60 -17.25 13.80
C GLY A 52 10.66 -17.20 15.33
N ALA A 53 11.81 -16.79 15.86
CA ALA A 53 12.08 -16.83 17.30
C ALA A 53 11.32 -15.78 18.12
N LEU A 54 10.67 -14.80 17.49
CA LEU A 54 10.04 -13.69 18.21
C LEU A 54 8.75 -14.11 18.94
N PRO A 55 8.53 -13.63 20.18
CA PRO A 55 7.31 -13.91 20.91
C PRO A 55 6.13 -13.12 20.35
N ILE A 56 4.93 -13.72 20.34
CA ILE A 56 3.68 -13.09 19.85
C ILE A 56 3.35 -11.79 20.59
N LYS A 57 3.83 -11.63 21.83
CA LYS A 57 3.68 -10.40 22.62
C LYS A 57 4.14 -9.15 21.86
N LEU A 58 5.17 -9.23 21.02
CA LEU A 58 5.62 -8.06 20.24
C LEU A 58 4.59 -7.64 19.18
N ALA A 59 3.89 -8.59 18.56
CA ALA A 59 2.78 -8.29 17.65
C ALA A 59 1.61 -7.64 18.39
N HIS A 60 1.28 -8.11 19.61
CA HIS A 60 0.25 -7.48 20.44
C HIS A 60 0.61 -6.05 20.85
N VAL A 61 1.87 -5.80 21.21
CA VAL A 61 2.37 -4.45 21.52
C VAL A 61 2.23 -3.55 20.30
N MET A 62 2.69 -3.99 19.12
CA MET A 62 2.55 -3.22 17.88
C MET A 62 1.08 -2.91 17.56
N ALA A 63 0.21 -3.91 17.60
CA ALA A 63 -1.21 -3.72 17.32
C ALA A 63 -1.89 -2.76 18.32
N GLY A 64 -1.57 -2.90 19.62
CA GLY A 64 -2.06 -2.01 20.67
C GLY A 64 -1.62 -0.56 20.46
N ARG A 65 -0.32 -0.34 20.22
CA ARG A 65 0.24 0.99 19.98
C ARG A 65 -0.33 1.64 18.73
N ALA A 66 -0.46 0.90 17.63
CA ALA A 66 -1.06 1.41 16.40
C ALA A 66 -2.52 1.85 16.63
N ARG A 67 -3.33 1.03 17.32
CA ARG A 67 -4.71 1.41 17.67
C ARG A 67 -4.75 2.68 18.51
N GLU A 68 -3.88 2.81 19.50
CA GLU A 68 -3.83 3.99 20.36
C GLU A 68 -3.51 5.27 19.57
N VAL A 69 -2.48 5.24 18.72
CA VAL A 69 -2.05 6.38 17.90
C VAL A 69 -3.15 6.79 16.92
N ILE A 70 -3.70 5.81 16.19
CA ILE A 70 -4.78 6.04 15.21
C ILE A 70 -6.03 6.55 15.91
N HIS A 71 -6.42 5.95 17.04
CA HIS A 71 -7.61 6.36 17.77
C HIS A 71 -7.50 7.80 18.26
N ARG A 72 -6.37 8.17 18.84
CA ARG A 72 -6.11 9.53 19.32
C ARG A 72 -6.27 10.58 18.21
N LYS A 73 -5.81 10.26 17.00
CA LYS A 73 -5.85 11.17 15.86
C LYS A 73 -7.20 11.22 15.16
N LEU A 74 -7.83 10.07 14.92
CA LEU A 74 -9.05 9.99 14.12
C LEU A 74 -10.35 10.12 14.94
N HIS A 75 -10.41 9.59 16.17
CA HIS A 75 -11.60 9.72 17.02
C HIS A 75 -11.64 11.04 17.80
N GLY A 76 -10.50 11.72 17.97
CA GLY A 76 -10.46 13.10 18.45
C GLY A 76 -11.24 14.08 17.56
N ALA A 77 -11.56 13.68 16.33
CA ALA A 77 -12.34 14.45 15.36
C ALA A 77 -13.86 14.08 15.35
N GLY A 78 -14.36 13.33 16.33
CA GLY A 78 -15.80 13.05 16.49
C GLY A 78 -16.40 12.04 15.51
N THR A 79 -15.58 11.27 14.78
CA THR A 79 -16.04 10.27 13.82
C THR A 79 -15.86 8.86 14.38
N SER A 80 -16.90 8.01 14.38
CA SER A 80 -16.78 6.59 14.73
C SER A 80 -16.32 5.77 13.52
N ILE A 81 -15.01 5.71 13.31
CA ILE A 81 -14.41 4.90 12.24
C ILE A 81 -14.18 3.49 12.76
N GLY A 82 -14.45 2.46 11.96
CA GLY A 82 -14.09 1.08 12.32
C GLY A 82 -12.57 0.93 12.41
N LEU A 83 -12.05 0.50 13.55
CA LEU A 83 -10.60 0.34 13.80
C LEU A 83 -10.27 -1.09 14.22
N ASP A 84 -9.64 -1.87 13.35
CA ASP A 84 -9.29 -3.27 13.61
C ASP A 84 -7.83 -3.60 13.23
N VAL A 85 -6.95 -3.64 14.23
CA VAL A 85 -5.56 -4.06 14.04
C VAL A 85 -5.33 -5.36 14.79
N SER A 86 -5.08 -6.44 14.05
CA SER A 86 -4.86 -7.78 14.59
C SER A 86 -3.38 -8.06 14.89
N ALA A 87 -3.11 -9.06 15.73
CA ALA A 87 -1.76 -9.55 16.01
C ALA A 87 -1.63 -11.00 15.52
N LEU A 88 -0.56 -11.31 14.80
CA LEU A 88 -0.31 -12.61 14.20
C LEU A 88 1.10 -13.11 14.53
N LYS A 89 1.23 -14.40 14.85
CA LYS A 89 2.51 -15.10 14.81
C LYS A 89 2.48 -16.13 13.68
N GLU A 90 3.44 -16.04 12.78
CA GLU A 90 3.60 -17.04 11.72
C GLU A 90 3.81 -18.44 12.32
N PRO A 91 3.07 -19.46 11.86
CA PRO A 91 3.25 -20.82 12.33
C PRO A 91 4.68 -21.33 12.09
N PRO A 92 5.15 -22.31 12.89
CA PRO A 92 6.41 -23.00 12.62
C PRO A 92 6.45 -23.54 11.17
N GLY A 93 7.58 -23.32 10.48
CA GLY A 93 7.75 -23.75 9.08
C GLY A 93 7.03 -22.89 8.04
N LYS A 94 6.32 -21.83 8.42
CA LYS A 94 5.67 -20.86 7.49
C LYS A 94 6.46 -19.58 7.25
N ALA A 95 7.65 -19.49 7.83
CA ALA A 95 8.58 -18.40 7.61
C ALA A 95 10.04 -18.88 7.57
N VAL A 96 10.83 -18.30 6.68
CA VAL A 96 12.29 -18.38 6.70
C VAL A 96 12.84 -17.17 7.44
N ALA A 97 13.71 -17.45 8.42
CA ALA A 97 14.28 -16.48 9.33
C ALA A 97 13.27 -15.81 10.27
N THR A 98 13.77 -14.85 11.04
CA THR A 98 13.04 -14.13 12.09
C THR A 98 12.71 -12.73 11.56
N GLY A 99 11.48 -12.28 11.79
CA GLY A 99 11.07 -10.94 11.40
C GLY A 99 9.81 -10.49 12.12
N SER A 100 9.59 -9.18 12.15
CA SER A 100 8.39 -8.57 12.69
C SER A 100 8.04 -7.32 11.89
N GLY A 101 6.81 -6.86 12.03
CA GLY A 101 6.36 -5.64 11.40
C GLY A 101 4.87 -5.46 11.54
N ILE A 102 4.37 -4.42 10.88
CA ILE A 102 2.96 -4.09 10.86
C ILE A 102 2.60 -3.53 9.49
N ASN A 103 1.43 -3.94 8.98
CA ASN A 103 0.81 -3.34 7.80
C ASN A 103 -0.54 -2.77 8.23
N LEU A 104 -0.80 -1.53 7.83
CA LEU A 104 -2.02 -0.79 8.12
C LEU A 104 -2.62 -0.28 6.81
N PHE A 105 -3.96 -0.21 6.77
CA PHE A 105 -4.73 0.22 5.62
C PHE A 105 -5.88 1.11 6.05
N ALA A 106 -6.16 2.16 5.27
CA ALA A 106 -7.35 2.98 5.41
C ALA A 106 -8.21 2.86 4.15
N GLU A 107 -9.47 2.46 4.31
CA GLU A 107 -10.45 2.40 3.23
C GLU A 107 -11.33 3.64 3.26
N THR A 108 -11.62 4.16 2.06
CA THR A 108 -12.32 5.43 1.90
C THR A 108 -13.66 5.27 1.17
N GLY A 109 -14.52 6.31 1.26
CA GLY A 109 -15.85 6.33 0.65
C GLY A 109 -15.85 6.11 -0.86
N GLU A 110 -14.82 6.59 -1.55
CA GLU A 110 -14.62 6.41 -3.00
C GLU A 110 -13.73 5.21 -3.34
N LYS A 111 -13.70 4.20 -2.46
CA LYS A 111 -12.97 2.93 -2.65
C LYS A 111 -11.47 3.08 -2.88
N CYS A 112 -10.87 4.19 -2.41
CA CYS A 112 -9.42 4.30 -2.34
C CYS A 112 -8.93 3.46 -1.15
N LEU A 113 -7.72 2.91 -1.28
CA LEU A 113 -7.05 2.17 -0.22
C LEU A 113 -5.67 2.78 -0.01
N LEU A 114 -5.46 3.40 1.16
CA LEU A 114 -4.17 3.97 1.54
C LEU A 114 -3.43 2.97 2.42
N GLY A 115 -2.18 2.66 2.09
CA GLY A 115 -1.34 1.74 2.86
C GLY A 115 -0.24 2.46 3.65
N ALA A 116 0.17 1.87 4.77
CA ALA A 116 1.43 2.17 5.43
C ALA A 116 1.95 0.93 6.16
N ASN A 117 3.27 0.82 6.27
CA ASN A 117 3.89 -0.31 6.94
C ASN A 117 5.22 0.05 7.60
N ALA A 118 5.63 -0.77 8.55
CA ALA A 118 6.96 -0.71 9.14
C ALA A 118 7.45 -2.11 9.49
N VAL A 119 8.76 -2.31 9.38
CA VAL A 119 9.44 -3.58 9.68
C VAL A 119 10.26 -3.40 10.95
N GLY A 120 10.21 -4.38 11.84
CA GLY A 120 11.01 -4.39 13.05
C GLY A 120 12.47 -4.75 12.79
N SER A 121 13.34 -4.28 13.67
CA SER A 121 14.75 -4.66 13.70
C SER A 121 15.23 -4.71 15.15
N PRO A 122 16.38 -5.36 15.45
CA PRO A 122 16.92 -5.39 16.81
C PRO A 122 17.16 -4.01 17.44
N LYS A 123 17.24 -2.95 16.63
CA LYS A 123 17.52 -1.57 17.08
C LYS A 123 16.27 -0.74 17.34
N ILE A 124 15.08 -1.24 16.98
CA ILE A 124 13.84 -0.46 17.02
C ILE A 124 12.82 -1.21 17.89
N THR A 125 12.24 -0.53 18.86
CA THR A 125 11.21 -1.11 19.72
C THR A 125 9.93 -1.39 18.93
N PRO A 126 9.13 -2.40 19.32
CA PRO A 126 7.85 -2.67 18.67
C PRO A 126 6.91 -1.45 18.68
N GLU A 127 6.92 -0.66 19.75
CA GLU A 127 6.15 0.58 19.87
C GLU A 127 6.54 1.58 18.78
N ASN A 128 7.86 1.80 18.57
CA ASN A 128 8.34 2.72 17.54
C ASN A 128 8.03 2.21 16.11
N VAL A 129 8.07 0.89 15.88
CA VAL A 129 7.64 0.29 14.60
C VAL A 129 6.16 0.60 14.34
N ALA A 130 5.30 0.40 15.34
CA ALA A 130 3.88 0.68 15.22
C ALA A 130 3.57 2.17 15.06
N GLU A 131 4.25 3.03 15.81
CA GLU A 131 4.08 4.47 15.75
C GLU A 131 4.49 5.02 14.38
N LYS A 132 5.59 4.52 13.81
CA LYS A 132 6.01 4.87 12.45
C LYS A 132 4.94 4.54 11.42
N ALA A 133 4.47 3.29 11.37
CA ALA A 133 3.43 2.88 10.41
C ALA A 133 2.10 3.64 10.61
N ALA A 134 1.70 3.86 11.86
CA ALA A 134 0.48 4.59 12.17
C ALA A 134 0.58 6.06 11.73
N THR A 135 1.72 6.71 12.01
CA THR A 135 1.98 8.10 11.63
C THR A 135 2.00 8.25 10.11
N ASP A 136 2.72 7.38 9.40
CA ASP A 136 2.74 7.39 7.93
C ASP A 136 1.32 7.24 7.33
N LEU A 137 0.48 6.36 7.91
CA LEU A 137 -0.91 6.21 7.45
C LEU A 137 -1.73 7.48 7.70
N ILE A 138 -1.59 8.09 8.88
CA ILE A 138 -2.27 9.34 9.22
C ILE A 138 -1.84 10.45 8.26
N ASP A 139 -0.55 10.55 7.94
CA ASP A 139 -0.04 11.53 6.97
C ASP A 139 -0.67 11.32 5.58
N HIS A 140 -0.82 10.06 5.13
CA HIS A 140 -1.55 9.77 3.88
C HIS A 140 -3.03 10.18 3.96
N ILE A 141 -3.70 9.95 5.10
CA ILE A 141 -5.08 10.36 5.31
C ILE A 141 -5.21 11.89 5.26
N ASP A 142 -4.36 12.61 6.00
CA ASP A 142 -4.40 14.06 6.15
C ASP A 142 -4.08 14.79 4.84
N ARG A 143 -3.24 14.21 3.98
CA ARG A 143 -2.96 14.71 2.63
C ARG A 143 -4.17 14.70 1.70
N GLY A 144 -5.21 13.93 2.00
CA GLY A 144 -6.43 13.91 1.19
C GLY A 144 -6.30 13.21 -0.17
N THR A 145 -5.21 12.46 -0.42
CA THR A 145 -4.91 11.87 -1.73
C THR A 145 -5.68 10.57 -1.97
N CYS A 146 -5.85 10.21 -3.25
CA CYS A 146 -6.49 8.95 -3.64
C CYS A 146 -5.53 7.76 -3.67
N VAL A 147 -4.23 8.03 -3.64
CA VAL A 147 -3.15 7.04 -3.60
C VAL A 147 -2.12 7.42 -2.56
N ASP A 148 -1.55 6.44 -1.87
CA ASP A 148 -0.46 6.67 -0.93
C ASP A 148 0.88 6.89 -1.66
N THR A 149 1.85 7.47 -0.95
CA THR A 149 3.15 7.87 -1.48
C THR A 149 3.94 6.69 -2.08
N HIS A 150 3.71 5.45 -1.62
CA HIS A 150 4.38 4.26 -2.13
C HIS A 150 3.66 3.59 -3.30
N ALA A 151 2.35 3.81 -3.46
CA ALA A 151 1.58 3.28 -4.58
C ALA A 151 1.63 4.18 -5.83
N GLN A 152 2.01 5.46 -5.68
CA GLN A 152 2.05 6.43 -6.78
C GLN A 152 2.77 5.90 -8.02
N ASP A 153 3.98 5.37 -7.88
CA ASP A 153 4.82 4.91 -8.99
C ASP A 153 4.21 3.71 -9.73
N GLN A 154 3.52 2.82 -9.02
CA GLN A 154 2.83 1.66 -9.59
C GLN A 154 1.67 2.10 -10.50
N THR A 155 1.00 3.22 -10.21
CA THR A 155 -0.11 3.70 -11.03
C THR A 155 0.32 4.21 -12.40
N VAL A 156 1.54 4.75 -12.52
CA VAL A 156 2.06 5.38 -13.73
C VAL A 156 1.98 4.44 -14.94
N VAL A 157 2.44 3.20 -14.78
CA VAL A 157 2.44 2.21 -15.87
C VAL A 157 1.00 1.85 -16.28
N LEU A 158 0.10 1.69 -15.30
CA LEU A 158 -1.30 1.37 -15.58
C LEU A 158 -2.02 2.52 -16.29
N MET A 159 -1.76 3.78 -15.88
CA MET A 159 -2.30 4.97 -16.53
C MET A 159 -1.84 5.07 -17.99
N ALA A 160 -0.56 4.81 -18.26
CA ALA A 160 0.00 4.87 -19.60
C ALA A 160 -0.54 3.77 -20.53
N LEU A 161 -0.83 2.57 -20.00
CA LEU A 161 -1.38 1.46 -20.78
C LEU A 161 -2.90 1.55 -20.98
N ALA A 162 -3.61 2.27 -20.11
CA ALA A 162 -5.05 2.42 -20.18
C ALA A 162 -5.54 3.09 -21.48
N SER A 163 -6.77 2.76 -21.87
CA SER A 163 -7.49 3.47 -22.92
C SER A 163 -8.23 4.67 -22.31
N GLY A 164 -7.92 5.86 -22.83
CA GLY A 164 -8.47 7.13 -22.38
C GLY A 164 -7.54 7.93 -21.47
N THR A 165 -8.07 9.00 -20.88
CA THR A 165 -7.33 9.89 -19.98
C THR A 165 -7.55 9.48 -18.53
N SER A 166 -6.47 9.12 -17.84
CA SER A 166 -6.48 8.86 -16.40
C SER A 166 -6.09 10.10 -15.63
N LYS A 167 -6.77 10.36 -14.51
CA LYS A 167 -6.42 11.41 -13.55
C LYS A 167 -6.45 10.85 -12.13
N ILE A 168 -5.39 11.11 -11.36
CA ILE A 168 -5.26 10.64 -9.98
C ILE A 168 -4.78 11.80 -9.11
N LEU A 169 -5.50 12.09 -8.03
CA LEU A 169 -5.05 12.98 -6.97
C LEU A 169 -4.00 12.26 -6.13
N SER A 170 -2.71 12.47 -6.46
CA SER A 170 -1.56 11.80 -5.85
C SER A 170 -0.86 12.63 -4.79
N GLY A 171 -1.08 13.95 -4.76
CA GLY A 171 -0.24 14.87 -4.01
C GLY A 171 1.17 14.95 -4.60
N ASP A 172 2.14 15.37 -3.79
CA ASP A 172 3.53 15.54 -4.23
C ASP A 172 4.12 14.23 -4.75
N LEU A 173 4.74 14.29 -5.94
CA LEU A 173 5.39 13.13 -6.54
C LEU A 173 6.75 12.85 -5.90
N THR A 174 6.96 11.60 -5.46
CA THR A 174 8.28 11.15 -5.01
C THR A 174 9.29 11.11 -6.16
N LEU A 175 10.58 11.09 -5.83
CA LEU A 175 11.64 10.84 -6.84
C LEU A 175 11.42 9.50 -7.57
N HIS A 176 10.95 8.46 -6.86
CA HIS A 176 10.62 7.17 -7.47
C HIS A 176 9.49 7.31 -8.50
N THR A 177 8.42 8.03 -8.16
CA THR A 177 7.31 8.32 -9.08
C THR A 177 7.78 9.11 -10.29
N ARG A 178 8.65 10.12 -10.10
CA ARG A 178 9.23 10.90 -11.20
C ARG A 178 10.10 10.04 -12.13
N SER A 179 10.90 9.13 -11.58
CA SER A 179 11.65 8.16 -12.38
C SER A 179 10.73 7.20 -13.15
N ALA A 180 9.67 6.70 -12.53
CA ALA A 180 8.67 5.85 -13.19
C ALA A 180 7.99 6.58 -14.36
N ILE A 181 7.62 7.86 -14.18
CA ILE A 181 7.09 8.73 -15.25
C ILE A 181 8.09 8.82 -16.39
N TYR A 182 9.34 9.22 -16.10
CA TYR A 182 10.39 9.39 -17.12
C TYR A 182 10.58 8.13 -17.98
N ILE A 183 10.73 6.96 -17.34
CA ILE A 183 10.91 5.69 -18.06
C ILE A 183 9.66 5.33 -18.87
N THR A 184 8.47 5.53 -18.30
CA THR A 184 7.20 5.24 -18.98
C THR A 184 7.02 6.10 -20.23
N GLU A 185 7.32 7.40 -20.16
CA GLU A 185 7.28 8.29 -21.32
C GLU A 185 8.28 7.88 -22.41
N LEU A 186 9.49 7.46 -22.03
CA LEU A 186 10.49 6.98 -22.99
C LEU A 186 9.99 5.77 -23.78
N LEU A 187 9.35 4.82 -23.10
CA LEU A 187 8.90 3.55 -23.69
C LEU A 187 7.59 3.69 -24.48
N THR A 188 6.64 4.46 -23.97
CA THR A 188 5.26 4.51 -24.51
C THR A 188 4.96 5.78 -25.30
N LYS A 189 5.84 6.80 -25.21
CA LYS A 189 5.67 8.14 -25.81
C LYS A 189 4.48 8.94 -25.28
N VAL A 190 3.77 8.45 -24.27
CA VAL A 190 2.77 9.25 -23.55
C VAL A 190 3.43 10.42 -22.84
N LYS A 191 2.61 11.40 -22.43
CA LYS A 191 3.03 12.53 -21.63
C LYS A 191 2.21 12.64 -20.36
N PHE A 192 2.90 12.83 -19.25
CA PHE A 192 2.27 13.10 -17.96
C PHE A 192 2.21 14.60 -17.69
N LYS A 193 1.15 15.03 -17.03
CA LYS A 193 0.97 16.39 -16.53
C LYS A 193 0.73 16.34 -15.02
N GLU A 194 1.37 17.25 -14.30
CA GLU A 194 1.24 17.43 -12.85
C GLU A 194 0.70 18.84 -12.59
N TYR A 195 -0.44 18.96 -11.90
CA TYR A 195 -1.03 20.23 -11.50
C TYR A 195 -1.96 20.02 -10.30
N ASP A 196 -1.96 20.93 -9.33
CA ASP A 196 -2.84 20.88 -8.14
C ASP A 196 -2.85 19.51 -7.40
N GLY A 197 -1.70 18.83 -7.36
CA GLY A 197 -1.56 17.48 -6.78
C GLY A 197 -2.18 16.36 -7.62
N ILE A 198 -2.65 16.64 -8.83
CA ILE A 198 -3.20 15.69 -9.79
C ILE A 198 -2.11 15.27 -10.78
N LEU A 199 -1.96 13.96 -10.96
CA LEU A 199 -1.24 13.35 -12.05
C LEU A 199 -2.22 12.94 -13.16
N GLU A 200 -1.99 13.42 -14.39
CA GLU A 200 -2.82 13.16 -15.56
C GLU A 200 -2.01 12.56 -16.71
N CYS A 201 -2.59 11.59 -17.42
CA CYS A 201 -2.04 11.05 -18.66
C CYS A 201 -3.13 10.47 -19.57
N THR A 202 -3.02 10.69 -20.89
CA THR A 202 -3.80 9.95 -21.89
C THR A 202 -3.00 8.73 -22.31
N GLY A 203 -3.48 7.55 -21.94
CA GLY A 203 -2.80 6.29 -22.19
C GLY A 203 -2.92 5.81 -23.65
N ILE A 204 -2.06 4.88 -24.03
CA ILE A 204 -1.96 4.34 -25.40
C ILE A 204 -3.09 3.38 -25.76
N GLY A 205 -3.94 2.98 -24.80
CA GLY A 205 -4.98 1.99 -25.02
C GLY A 205 -4.44 0.62 -25.43
N HIS A 206 -3.49 0.08 -24.68
CA HIS A 206 -2.87 -1.20 -25.00
C HIS A 206 -3.89 -2.35 -24.92
N ALA A 207 -4.20 -2.96 -26.05
CA ALA A 207 -5.10 -4.10 -26.14
C ALA A 207 -4.41 -5.40 -25.72
N SER A 208 -5.06 -6.16 -24.83
CA SER A 208 -4.60 -7.46 -24.38
C SER A 208 -4.43 -8.43 -25.55
N LYS A 209 -3.30 -9.14 -25.56
CA LYS A 209 -2.98 -10.20 -26.54
C LYS A 209 -3.20 -11.61 -25.99
N ALA A 210 -3.51 -11.73 -24.70
CA ALA A 210 -3.81 -13.02 -24.06
C ALA A 210 -5.01 -13.69 -24.74
#